data_AF-A0AAN2FHH3-F1
#
_entry.id   AF-A0AAN2FHH3-F1
#
_cell.length_a   1.000
_cell.length_b   1.000
_cell.length_c   1.000
_cell.angle_alpha   90.00
_cell.angle_beta   90.00
_cell.angle_gamma   90.00
#
_symmetry.space_group_name_H-M   'P 1'
#
loop_
_entity.id
_entity.type
_entity.pdbx_description
1 polymer ?
#
loop_
_entity_poly.entity_id
_entity_poly.type
_entity_poly.pdbx_seq_one_letter_code
_entity_poly.pdbx_strand_id
1 'polypeptide(L)'
;MPKGSFYNLFPSKEEFACATLDAYIETFDQLRTDTLLDSTLIPRLRLINWLNGHREYIEREPEAAGCLAGIIGQTSSVNSEKIRHKLLTFFTCWERDLIKVFNDAQHAQTLSPAMSPESAAQLLIHSYEGVMIRIRIEGSTNPYDFMTQTLPDILFAESASGSDFTPC
;
A
#
# COMPACT_ATOMS: atom_id res chain seq x y z
N MET A 1 -16.25 19.30 19.12
CA MET A 1 -15.18 20.11 19.74
C MET A 1 -15.52 21.60 19.61
N PRO A 2 -15.51 22.40 20.69
CA PRO A 2 -15.64 23.86 20.60
C PRO A 2 -14.45 24.45 19.82
N LYS A 3 -14.66 25.49 18.98
CA LYS A 3 -13.61 26.09 18.12
C LYS A 3 -12.34 26.49 18.89
N GLY A 4 -12.48 26.98 20.13
CA GLY A 4 -11.34 27.34 20.98
C GLY A 4 -10.47 26.16 21.44
N SER A 5 -11.01 24.95 21.48
CA SER A 5 -10.27 23.74 21.88
C SER A 5 -9.41 23.15 20.77
N PHE A 6 -9.73 23.42 19.49
CA PHE A 6 -8.96 22.92 18.33
C PHE A 6 -7.63 23.65 18.19
N TYR A 7 -7.67 24.99 18.27
CA TYR A 7 -6.47 25.82 18.12
C TYR A 7 -5.51 25.75 19.31
N ASN A 8 -5.95 25.20 20.45
CA ASN A 8 -5.06 24.86 21.56
C ASN A 8 -4.22 23.61 21.26
N LEU A 9 -4.68 22.72 20.38
CA LEU A 9 -3.99 21.48 20.03
C LEU A 9 -3.21 21.63 18.71
N PHE A 10 -3.75 22.38 17.74
CA PHE A 10 -3.13 22.58 16.43
C PHE A 10 -3.12 24.05 16.03
N PRO A 11 -1.95 24.63 15.71
CA PRO A 11 -1.83 26.02 15.29
C PRO A 11 -2.63 26.37 14.03
N SER A 12 -2.86 25.40 13.15
CA SER A 12 -3.62 25.58 11.90
C SER A 12 -4.24 24.27 11.43
N LYS A 13 -5.12 24.35 10.42
CA LYS A 13 -5.65 23.16 9.73
C LYS A 13 -4.56 22.39 8.98
N GLU A 14 -3.52 23.07 8.51
CA GLU A 14 -2.37 22.44 7.85
C GLU A 14 -1.55 21.64 8.86
N GLU A 15 -1.31 22.17 10.06
CA GLU A 15 -0.62 21.44 11.13
C GLU A 15 -1.43 20.22 11.58
N PHE A 16 -2.76 20.37 11.70
CA PHE A 16 -3.63 19.24 11.97
C PHE A 16 -3.56 18.16 10.88
N ALA A 17 -3.61 18.55 9.59
CA ALA A 17 -3.48 17.61 8.49
C ALA A 17 -2.12 16.91 8.48
N CYS A 18 -1.04 17.63 8.77
CA CYS A 18 0.30 17.05 8.89
C CYS A 18 0.39 16.04 10.03
N ALA A 19 -0.11 16.37 11.22
CA ALA A 19 -0.10 15.46 12.35
C ALA A 19 -0.98 14.21 12.11
N THR A 20 -2.11 14.39 11.43
CA THR A 20 -2.98 13.26 11.04
C THR A 20 -2.28 12.36 10.02
N LEU A 21 -1.59 12.95 9.04
CA LEU A 21 -0.76 12.19 8.10
C LEU A 21 0.36 11.45 8.81
N ASP A 22 1.02 12.05 9.81
CA ASP A 22 2.11 11.40 10.54
C ASP A 22 1.64 10.14 11.27
N ALA A 23 0.52 10.21 12.00
CA ALA A 23 -0.06 9.04 12.66
C ALA A 23 -0.51 7.95 11.65
N TYR A 24 -1.06 8.38 10.51
CA TYR A 24 -1.42 7.47 9.42
C TYR A 24 -0.18 6.77 8.84
N ILE A 25 0.88 7.52 8.54
CA ILE A 25 2.12 7.01 7.97
C ILE A 25 2.77 6.01 8.94
N GLU A 26 2.85 6.33 10.23
CA GLU A 26 3.39 5.45 11.26
C GLU A 26 2.67 4.10 11.32
N THR A 27 1.34 4.11 11.23
CA THR A 27 0.53 2.88 11.20
C THR A 27 0.92 1.98 10.01
N PHE A 28 1.11 2.56 8.82
CA PHE A 28 1.46 1.79 7.62
C PHE A 28 2.95 1.48 7.52
N ASP A 29 3.84 2.27 8.14
CA ASP A 29 5.26 1.91 8.31
C ASP A 29 5.40 0.67 9.21
N GLN A 30 4.63 0.60 10.30
CA GLN A 30 4.61 -0.57 11.16
C GLN A 30 4.07 -1.80 10.41
N LEU A 31 2.96 -1.65 9.67
CA LEU A 31 2.44 -2.74 8.84
C LEU A 31 3.48 -3.24 7.83
N ARG A 32 4.19 -2.34 7.15
CA ARG A 32 5.27 -2.74 6.22
C ARG A 32 6.42 -3.44 6.93
N THR A 33 6.80 -2.98 8.11
CA THR A 33 7.83 -3.62 8.95
C THR A 33 7.45 -5.06 9.29
N ASP A 34 6.22 -5.27 9.74
CA ASP A 34 5.74 -6.57 10.22
C ASP A 34 5.41 -7.56 9.08
N THR A 35 5.34 -7.09 7.83
CA THR A 35 4.93 -7.90 6.68
C THR A 35 5.93 -7.82 5.53
N LEU A 36 5.95 -6.71 4.78
CA LEU A 36 6.82 -6.55 3.63
C LEU A 36 8.28 -6.69 3.98
N LEU A 37 8.75 -6.36 5.18
CA LEU A 37 10.17 -6.42 5.54
C LEU A 37 10.58 -7.69 6.29
N ASP A 38 9.66 -8.64 6.49
CA ASP A 38 9.98 -9.96 7.05
C ASP A 38 10.70 -10.84 6.03
N SER A 39 12.03 -10.76 6.01
CA SER A 39 12.87 -11.54 5.09
C SER A 39 12.94 -13.04 5.42
N THR A 40 12.28 -13.51 6.49
CA THR A 40 12.18 -14.95 6.79
C THR A 40 11.16 -15.67 5.89
N LEU A 41 10.29 -14.92 5.22
CA LEU A 41 9.24 -15.43 4.35
C LEU A 41 9.57 -15.22 2.87
N ILE A 42 8.99 -16.07 2.02
CA ILE A 42 9.10 -15.89 0.57
C ILE A 42 8.40 -14.58 0.11
N PRO A 43 8.87 -13.91 -0.94
CA PRO A 43 8.35 -12.61 -1.38
C PRO A 43 6.83 -12.55 -1.59
N ARG A 44 6.24 -13.59 -2.21
CA ARG A 44 4.78 -13.66 -2.43
C ARG A 44 4.01 -13.67 -1.11
N LEU A 45 4.50 -14.37 -0.09
CA LEU A 45 3.84 -14.44 1.21
C LEU A 45 3.96 -13.13 1.99
N ARG A 46 5.11 -12.44 1.92
CA ARG A 46 5.28 -11.08 2.47
C ARG A 46 4.24 -10.13 1.90
N LEU A 47 4.01 -10.18 0.58
CA LEU A 47 3.00 -9.35 -0.08
C LEU A 47 1.57 -9.71 0.35
N ILE A 48 1.23 -11.01 0.40
CA ILE A 48 -0.10 -11.47 0.82
C ILE A 48 -0.38 -11.03 2.27
N ASN A 49 0.58 -11.17 3.18
CA ASN A 49 0.43 -10.73 4.57
C ASN A 49 0.20 -9.22 4.65
N TRP A 50 0.93 -8.44 3.86
CA TRP A 50 0.76 -6.99 3.79
C TRP A 50 -0.64 -6.60 3.26
N LEU A 51 -1.14 -7.25 2.21
CA LEU A 51 -2.50 -7.05 1.70
C LEU A 51 -3.57 -7.44 2.73
N ASN A 52 -3.37 -8.52 3.49
CA ASN A 52 -4.28 -8.92 4.55
C ASN A 52 -4.31 -7.90 5.70
N GLY A 53 -3.16 -7.35 6.12
CA GLY A 53 -3.15 -6.29 7.13
C GLY A 53 -3.83 -5.00 6.65
N HIS A 54 -3.75 -4.67 5.36
CA HIS A 54 -4.52 -3.57 4.78
C HIS A 54 -6.03 -3.87 4.79
N ARG A 55 -6.45 -5.11 4.51
CA ARG A 55 -7.85 -5.52 4.64
C ARG A 55 -8.38 -5.33 6.05
N GLU A 56 -7.63 -5.79 7.06
CA GLU A 56 -8.01 -5.62 8.47
C GLU A 56 -8.21 -4.14 8.84
N TYR A 57 -7.34 -3.26 8.33
CA TYR A 57 -7.49 -1.82 8.50
C TYR A 57 -8.78 -1.28 7.87
N ILE A 58 -9.09 -1.68 6.63
CA ILE A 58 -10.30 -1.26 5.91
C ILE A 58 -11.57 -1.72 6.63
N GLU A 59 -11.57 -2.96 7.13
CA GLU A 59 -12.73 -3.57 7.81
C GLU A 59 -12.97 -2.99 9.21
N ARG A 60 -11.92 -2.51 9.89
CA ARG A 60 -12.04 -1.90 11.22
C ARG A 60 -12.80 -0.57 11.19
N GLU A 61 -12.66 0.20 10.11
CA GLU A 61 -13.27 1.53 9.97
C GLU A 61 -13.94 1.69 8.59
N PRO A 62 -15.03 0.96 8.29
CA PRO A 62 -15.64 0.94 6.96
C PRO A 62 -16.11 2.32 6.47
N GLU A 63 -16.56 3.17 7.39
CA GLU A 63 -16.99 4.55 7.07
C GLU A 63 -15.81 5.48 6.76
N ALA A 64 -14.60 5.14 7.22
CA ALA A 64 -13.38 5.87 6.93
C ALA A 64 -12.67 5.33 5.68
N ALA A 65 -13.19 4.28 5.04
CA ALA A 65 -12.51 3.57 3.97
C ALA A 65 -11.98 4.49 2.86
N GLY A 66 -10.74 4.21 2.46
CA GLY A 66 -9.95 4.98 1.50
C GLY A 66 -8.51 5.15 1.96
N CYS A 67 -7.66 5.68 1.09
CA CYS A 67 -6.31 6.10 1.46
C CYS A 67 -6.32 7.56 1.93
N LEU A 68 -5.99 7.84 3.19
CA LEU A 68 -5.93 9.21 3.69
C LEU A 68 -4.90 10.04 2.90
N ALA A 69 -3.74 9.47 2.62
CA ALA A 69 -2.70 10.12 1.83
C ALA A 69 -3.18 10.44 0.42
N GLY A 70 -3.90 9.51 -0.24
CA GLY A 70 -4.52 9.73 -1.55
C GLY A 70 -5.58 10.84 -1.52
N ILE A 71 -6.45 10.85 -0.51
CA ILE A 71 -7.49 11.88 -0.34
C ILE A 71 -6.86 13.26 -0.16
N ILE A 72 -5.93 13.41 0.79
CA ILE A 72 -5.25 14.68 1.03
C ILE A 72 -4.42 15.11 -0.20
N GLY A 73 -3.82 14.15 -0.90
CA GLY A 73 -3.13 14.36 -2.16
C GLY A 73 -4.02 15.01 -3.22
N GLN A 74 -5.27 14.57 -3.35
CA GLN A 74 -6.21 15.12 -4.32
C GLN A 74 -6.81 16.48 -3.89
N THR A 75 -7.01 16.70 -2.58
CA THR A 75 -7.73 17.90 -2.11
C THR A 75 -6.84 19.06 -1.68
N SER A 76 -5.58 18.80 -1.30
CA SER A 76 -4.79 19.78 -0.54
C SER A 76 -3.34 19.93 -0.98
N SER A 77 -2.79 18.98 -1.76
CA SER A 77 -1.37 19.03 -2.18
C SER A 77 -1.00 20.25 -3.00
N VAL A 78 -1.90 20.75 -3.85
CA VAL A 78 -1.67 21.92 -4.72
C VAL A 78 -1.49 23.21 -3.92
N ASN A 79 -2.07 23.28 -2.72
CA ASN A 79 -2.14 24.50 -1.91
C ASN A 79 -1.18 24.48 -0.72
N SER A 80 -0.42 23.39 -0.53
CA SER A 80 0.53 23.24 0.58
C SER A 80 1.75 22.44 0.15
N GLU A 81 2.86 23.14 -0.02
CA GLU A 81 4.17 22.54 -0.28
C GLU A 81 4.62 21.58 0.83
N LYS A 82 4.28 21.91 2.09
CA LYS A 82 4.57 21.07 3.25
C LYS A 82 3.84 19.72 3.17
N ILE A 83 2.53 19.74 2.88
CA ILE A 83 1.75 18.51 2.69
C ILE A 83 2.25 17.74 1.47
N ARG A 84 2.51 18.44 0.35
CA ARG A 84 3.02 17.81 -0.88
C ARG A 84 4.33 17.06 -0.63
N HIS A 85 5.28 17.68 0.07
CA HIS A 85 6.55 17.04 0.40
C HIS A 85 6.35 15.79 1.26
N LYS A 86 5.51 15.87 2.30
CA LYS A 86 5.22 14.73 3.17
C LYS A 86 4.60 13.56 2.40
N LEU A 87 3.65 13.83 1.50
CA LEU A 87 3.03 12.81 0.65
C LEU A 87 4.05 12.17 -0.30
N LEU A 88 4.93 12.97 -0.93
CA LEU A 88 6.00 12.44 -1.77
C LEU A 88 6.93 11.52 -0.99
N THR A 89 7.32 11.90 0.23
CA THR A 89 8.12 11.04 1.12
C THR A 89 7.40 9.73 1.43
N PHE A 90 6.11 9.79 1.78
CA PHE A 90 5.31 8.60 2.06
C PHE A 90 5.27 7.62 0.88
N PHE A 91 4.89 8.10 -0.31
CA PHE A 91 4.81 7.24 -1.50
C PHE A 91 6.18 6.70 -1.90
N THR A 92 7.25 7.50 -1.79
CA THR A 92 8.62 7.05 -2.08
C THR A 92 9.09 5.96 -1.11
N CYS A 93 8.81 6.10 0.19
CA CYS A 93 9.14 5.09 1.19
C CYS A 93 8.39 3.78 0.94
N TRP A 94 7.10 3.88 0.64
CA TRP A 94 6.27 2.71 0.32
C TRP A 94 6.75 1.99 -0.94
N GLU A 95 7.01 2.73 -2.03
CA GLU A 95 7.54 2.17 -3.27
C GLU A 95 8.89 1.48 -3.06
N ARG A 96 9.81 2.12 -2.31
CA ARG A 96 11.11 1.54 -1.97
C ARG A 96 10.98 0.19 -1.26
N ASP A 97 10.07 0.08 -0.30
CA ASP A 97 9.94 -1.15 0.49
C ASP A 97 9.28 -2.27 -0.32
N LEU A 98 8.36 -1.95 -1.23
CA LEU A 98 7.86 -2.90 -2.24
C LEU A 98 8.96 -3.34 -3.22
N ILE A 99 9.79 -2.41 -3.71
CA ILE A 99 10.92 -2.71 -4.59
C ILE A 99 11.87 -3.73 -3.94
N LYS A 100 12.11 -3.66 -2.62
CA LYS A 100 12.92 -4.68 -1.92
C LYS A 100 12.30 -6.08 -2.06
N VAL A 101 10.99 -6.20 -1.83
CA VAL A 101 10.27 -7.48 -1.97
C VAL A 101 10.37 -8.01 -3.41
N PHE A 102 10.20 -7.13 -4.40
CA PHE A 102 10.24 -7.55 -5.80
C PHE A 102 11.66 -7.82 -6.33
N ASN A 103 12.69 -7.18 -5.76
CA ASN A 103 14.08 -7.57 -5.99
C ASN A 103 14.34 -9.00 -5.49
N ASP A 104 13.89 -9.32 -4.27
CA ASP A 104 14.01 -10.67 -3.72
C ASP A 104 13.24 -11.68 -4.59
N ALA A 105 12.05 -11.31 -5.08
CA ALA A 105 11.26 -12.13 -5.99
C ALA A 105 11.98 -12.37 -7.33
N GLN A 106 12.62 -11.34 -7.89
CA GLN A 106 13.40 -11.43 -9.12
C GLN A 106 14.62 -12.32 -8.94
N HIS A 107 15.36 -12.18 -7.84
CA HIS A 107 16.49 -13.06 -7.52
C HIS A 107 16.06 -14.52 -7.34
N ALA A 108 14.89 -14.75 -6.75
CA ALA A 108 14.29 -16.07 -6.62
C ALA A 108 13.62 -16.59 -7.90
N GLN A 109 13.65 -15.82 -9.00
CA GLN A 109 12.99 -16.15 -10.28
C GLN A 109 11.48 -16.39 -10.14
N THR A 110 10.84 -15.70 -9.19
CA THR A 110 9.39 -15.76 -8.92
C THR A 110 8.66 -14.49 -9.31
N LEU A 111 9.36 -13.40 -9.66
CA LEU A 111 8.73 -12.21 -10.25
C LEU A 111 8.30 -12.52 -11.69
N SER A 112 7.15 -11.99 -12.11
CA SER A 112 6.69 -12.07 -13.50
C SER A 112 7.75 -11.55 -14.47
N PRO A 113 8.07 -12.28 -15.56
CA PRO A 113 9.11 -11.85 -16.52
C PRO A 113 8.72 -10.59 -17.32
N ALA A 114 7.46 -10.18 -17.25
CA ALA A 114 6.98 -8.95 -17.87
C ALA A 114 7.25 -7.69 -17.02
N MET A 115 7.78 -7.85 -15.80
CA MET A 115 7.91 -6.78 -14.81
C MET A 115 9.38 -6.55 -14.40
N SER A 116 9.72 -5.29 -14.12
CA SER A 116 10.85 -4.96 -13.24
C SER A 116 10.34 -4.81 -11.80
N PRO A 117 11.23 -4.87 -10.78
CA PRO A 117 10.85 -4.60 -9.40
C PRO A 117 10.16 -3.23 -9.21
N GLU A 118 10.59 -2.22 -9.95
CA GLU A 118 10.01 -0.88 -9.95
C GLU A 118 8.62 -0.86 -10.59
N SER A 119 8.45 -1.47 -11.76
CA SER A 119 7.14 -1.50 -12.43
C SER A 119 6.11 -2.30 -11.63
N ALA A 120 6.53 -3.36 -10.95
CA ALA A 120 5.71 -4.14 -10.03
C ALA A 120 5.25 -3.31 -8.82
N ALA A 121 6.16 -2.56 -8.19
CA ALA A 121 5.82 -1.66 -7.08
C ALA A 121 4.83 -0.57 -7.49
N GLN A 122 5.07 0.08 -8.64
CA GLN A 122 4.18 1.11 -9.18
C GLN A 122 2.81 0.57 -9.54
N LEU A 123 2.75 -0.58 -10.21
CA LEU A 123 1.47 -1.22 -10.55
C LEU A 123 0.65 -1.48 -9.28
N LEU A 124 1.30 -1.96 -8.22
CA LEU A 124 0.62 -2.24 -6.97
C LEU A 124 0.10 -0.97 -6.28
N ILE A 125 0.92 0.06 -6.15
CA ILE A 125 0.51 1.33 -5.53
C ILE A 125 -0.63 1.97 -6.31
N HIS A 126 -0.51 2.05 -7.64
CA HIS A 126 -1.54 2.64 -8.49
C HIS A 126 -2.86 1.85 -8.41
N SER A 127 -2.78 0.51 -8.40
CA SER A 127 -3.96 -0.34 -8.25
C SER A 127 -4.63 -0.14 -6.89
N TYR A 128 -3.84 -0.09 -5.81
CA TYR A 128 -4.35 0.15 -4.46
C TYR A 128 -5.07 1.49 -4.36
N GLU A 129 -4.45 2.58 -4.82
CA GLU A 129 -5.08 3.92 -4.79
C GLU A 129 -6.38 3.97 -5.61
N GLY A 130 -6.41 3.34 -6.79
CA GLY A 130 -7.62 3.22 -7.60
C GLY A 130 -8.73 2.43 -6.92
N VAL A 131 -8.38 1.33 -6.26
CA VAL A 131 -9.30 0.48 -5.50
C VAL A 131 -9.85 1.22 -4.29
N MET A 132 -9.03 1.98 -3.56
CA MET A 132 -9.47 2.77 -2.42
C MET A 132 -10.55 3.80 -2.80
N ILE A 133 -10.46 4.39 -3.99
CA ILE A 133 -11.50 5.26 -4.54
C ILE A 133 -12.81 4.47 -4.75
N ARG A 134 -12.72 3.26 -5.33
CA ARG A 134 -13.88 2.41 -5.62
C ARG A 134 -14.58 1.90 -4.36
N ILE A 135 -13.84 1.50 -3.33
CA ILE A 135 -14.42 1.11 -2.03
C ILE A 135 -15.28 2.25 -1.47
N ARG A 136 -14.78 3.49 -1.52
CA ARG A 136 -15.52 4.65 -1.02
C ARG A 136 -16.78 4.95 -1.82
N ILE A 137 -16.76 4.73 -3.14
CA ILE A 137 -17.92 4.95 -4.02
C ILE A 137 -18.96 3.84 -3.86
N GLU A 138 -18.52 2.60 -3.78
CA GLU A 138 -19.39 1.42 -3.77
C GLU A 138 -19.88 1.04 -2.36
N GLY A 139 -19.21 1.53 -1.31
CA GLY A 139 -19.51 1.14 0.07
C GLY A 139 -19.26 -0.34 0.34
N SER A 140 -18.31 -0.95 -0.38
CA SER A 140 -18.02 -2.39 -0.35
C SER A 140 -16.53 -2.66 -0.54
N THR A 141 -16.04 -3.76 0.05
CA THR A 141 -14.66 -4.25 -0.11
C THR A 141 -14.44 -5.04 -1.41
N ASN A 142 -15.48 -5.29 -2.20
CA ASN A 142 -15.38 -6.06 -3.45
C ASN A 142 -14.23 -5.61 -4.39
N PRO A 143 -13.97 -4.30 -4.59
CA PRO A 143 -12.83 -3.86 -5.41
C PRO A 143 -11.47 -4.29 -4.82
N TYR A 144 -11.36 -4.31 -3.50
CA TYR A 144 -10.17 -4.80 -2.80
C TYR A 144 -10.02 -6.31 -2.96
N ASP A 145 -11.10 -7.05 -2.78
CA ASP A 145 -11.13 -8.51 -2.95
C ASP A 145 -10.62 -8.90 -4.35
N PHE A 146 -11.17 -8.26 -5.39
CA PHE A 146 -10.75 -8.47 -6.77
C PHE A 146 -9.25 -8.20 -6.98
N MET A 147 -8.75 -7.08 -6.45
CA MET A 147 -7.33 -6.75 -6.54
C MET A 147 -6.46 -7.77 -5.81
N THR A 148 -6.82 -8.16 -4.58
CA THR A 148 -6.04 -9.12 -3.79
C THR A 148 -6.03 -10.52 -4.39
N GLN A 149 -7.08 -10.91 -5.13
CA GLN A 149 -7.14 -12.19 -5.84
C GLN A 149 -6.33 -12.16 -7.14
N THR A 150 -6.37 -11.05 -7.89
CA THR A 150 -5.82 -11.01 -9.26
C THR A 150 -4.38 -10.52 -9.31
N LEU A 151 -4.05 -9.50 -8.51
CA LEU A 151 -2.78 -8.80 -8.61
C LEU A 151 -1.56 -9.67 -8.27
N PRO A 152 -1.59 -10.55 -7.24
CA PRO A 152 -0.47 -11.45 -6.98
C PRO A 152 -0.11 -12.35 -8.17
N ASP A 153 -1.10 -12.82 -8.93
CA ASP A 153 -0.86 -13.72 -10.07
C ASP A 153 -0.36 -12.96 -11.31
N ILE A 154 -0.58 -11.64 -11.38
CA ILE A 154 0.05 -10.76 -12.39
C ILE A 154 1.51 -10.47 -12.00
N LEU A 155 1.77 -10.25 -10.71
CA LEU A 155 3.08 -9.83 -10.20
C LEU A 155 4.07 -10.98 -10.09
N PHE A 156 3.62 -12.18 -9.75
CA PHE A 156 4.47 -13.35 -9.56
C PHE A 156 4.26 -14.36 -10.68
N ALA A 157 5.35 -14.99 -11.12
CA ALA A 157 5.29 -16.19 -11.94
C ALA A 157 4.87 -17.37 -11.08
N GLU A 158 4.09 -18.30 -11.65
CA GLU A 158 3.91 -19.61 -11.02
C GLU A 158 5.29 -20.25 -10.84
N SER A 159 5.57 -20.75 -9.63
CA SER A 159 6.76 -21.56 -9.42
C SER A 159 6.69 -22.74 -10.39
N ALA A 160 7.73 -22.91 -11.21
CA ALA A 160 7.88 -24.10 -12.04
C ALA A 160 8.08 -25.33 -11.14
N SER A 161 7.02 -25.83 -10.51
CA SER A 161 7.02 -27.09 -9.79
C SER A 161 6.65 -28.20 -10.77
N GLY A 162 7.69 -28.79 -11.37
CA GLY A 162 7.73 -30.19 -11.80
C GLY A 162 6.94 -30.58 -13.06
N SER A 163 7.58 -30.52 -14.23
CA SER A 163 7.24 -31.39 -15.36
C SER A 163 8.28 -32.52 -15.48
N ASP A 164 7.88 -33.68 -14.99
CA ASP A 164 8.15 -35.03 -15.49
C ASP A 164 9.55 -35.37 -16.04
N PHE A 165 10.42 -35.85 -15.15
CA PHE A 165 11.36 -36.92 -15.54
C PHE A 165 10.62 -38.26 -15.49
N THR A 166 10.15 -38.73 -16.65
CA THR A 166 9.93 -40.16 -16.90
C THR A 166 10.91 -40.59 -17.98
N PRO A 167 11.98 -41.35 -17.67
CA PRO A 167 12.85 -41.89 -18.70
C PRO A 167 12.14 -43.06 -19.40
N CYS A 168 12.25 -43.08 -20.74
CA CYS A 168 12.02 -44.27 -21.55
C CYS A 168 13.35 -45.02 -21.68
#